data_AF-A0A9W8TEE9-F1
#
_entry.id   AF-A0A9W8TEE9-F1
#
_cell.length_a   1.000
_cell.length_b   1.000
_cell.length_c   1.000
_cell.angle_alpha   90.00
_cell.angle_beta   90.00
_cell.angle_gamma   90.00
#
_symmetry.space_group_name_H-M   'P 1'
#
loop_
_entity.id
_entity.type
_entity.pdbx_description
1 polymer ?
#
loop_
_entity_poly.entity_id
_entity_poly.type
_entity_poly.pdbx_seq_one_letter_code
_entity_poly.pdbx_strand_id
1 'polypeptide(L)'
;MSVQNKHLLNDPSSLVLDSLQGLCAINPQLALDARNKTVYVKNHDRSKVALMCGGGAGHEPAHAGFVGKGMLTCAVSGNVFASPNASQVRQGIDLIDNDKGTVIIVKNYTGDVLNFGLAKEQYAALHPKKSERLKFVIVGDDVAVGREQGKIVGRRYTVKSITSATSALTRVCILCSGLAGTVLVYKIAGAAAHRGAHLDEVYTIATWAANRLATVGVSLGHTHASLQRVTSSQPPLKIL
;
A
#
# COMPACT_ATOMS: atom_id res chain seq x y z
N MET A 1 32.90 -19.31 -11.60
CA MET A 1 32.55 -17.93 -11.17
C MET A 1 31.87 -18.03 -9.82
N SER A 2 32.49 -17.56 -8.73
CA SER A 2 31.80 -17.50 -7.44
C SER A 2 30.65 -16.50 -7.58
N VAL A 3 29.43 -16.91 -7.24
CA VAL A 3 28.31 -15.98 -7.12
C VAL A 3 28.65 -15.06 -5.95
N GLN A 4 29.12 -13.84 -6.24
CA GLN A 4 29.23 -12.80 -5.23
C GLN A 4 27.82 -12.40 -4.81
N ASN A 5 27.41 -12.85 -3.63
CA ASN A 5 26.17 -12.42 -3.02
C ASN A 5 26.39 -11.01 -2.49
N LYS A 6 25.80 -10.00 -3.14
CA LYS A 6 25.94 -8.58 -2.77
C LYS A 6 24.96 -8.15 -1.67
N HIS A 7 24.27 -9.11 -1.05
CA HIS A 7 23.18 -8.88 -0.12
C HIS A 7 23.57 -9.35 1.28
N LEU A 8 23.24 -8.53 2.28
CA LEU A 8 23.29 -8.91 3.68
C LEU A 8 21.93 -9.49 4.06
N LEU A 9 21.81 -10.81 4.01
CA LEU A 9 20.60 -11.54 4.40
C LEU A 9 20.97 -12.91 4.92
N ASN A 10 20.14 -13.45 5.81
CA ASN A 10 20.27 -14.82 6.31
C ASN A 10 19.69 -15.80 5.28
N ASP A 11 18.38 -15.70 5.02
CA ASP A 11 17.68 -16.52 4.04
C ASP A 11 16.75 -15.64 3.15
N PRO A 12 16.74 -15.82 1.82
CA PRO A 12 15.91 -15.01 0.93
C PRO A 12 14.40 -15.14 1.20
N SER A 13 13.95 -16.27 1.74
CA SER A 13 12.53 -16.51 2.04
C SER A 13 12.08 -15.80 3.32
N SER A 14 12.99 -15.62 4.29
CA SER A 14 12.73 -14.88 5.53
C SER A 14 12.99 -13.38 5.40
N LEU A 15 13.71 -12.93 4.37
CA LEU A 15 14.17 -11.54 4.17
C LEU A 15 13.15 -10.46 4.58
N VAL A 16 11.92 -10.52 4.06
CA VAL A 16 10.89 -9.52 4.39
C VAL A 16 10.51 -9.58 5.86
N LEU A 17 10.34 -10.80 6.39
CA LEU A 17 9.96 -10.98 7.79
C LEU A 17 11.06 -10.51 8.73
N ASP A 18 12.32 -10.85 8.45
CA ASP A 18 13.49 -10.45 9.23
C ASP A 18 13.60 -8.91 9.29
N SER A 19 13.39 -8.23 8.14
CA SER A 19 13.37 -6.77 8.07
C SER A 19 12.27 -6.15 8.95
N LEU A 20 11.04 -6.69 8.89
CA LEU A 20 9.93 -6.20 9.70
C LEU A 20 10.12 -6.49 11.20
N GLN A 21 10.71 -7.63 11.54
CA GLN A 21 11.08 -7.97 12.92
C GLN A 21 12.11 -6.98 13.46
N GLY A 22 13.14 -6.66 12.66
CA GLY A 22 14.13 -5.63 13.00
C GLY A 22 13.48 -4.27 13.27
N LEU A 23 12.57 -3.84 12.40
CA LEU A 23 11.82 -2.59 12.58
C LEU A 23 10.99 -2.57 13.88
N CYS A 24 10.30 -3.67 14.21
CA CYS A 24 9.52 -3.74 15.44
C CYS A 24 10.40 -3.90 16.69
N ALA A 25 11.59 -4.48 16.57
CA ALA A 25 12.55 -4.57 17.68
C ALA A 25 13.09 -3.20 18.09
N ILE A 26 13.31 -2.29 17.12
CA ILE A 26 13.80 -0.93 17.40
C ILE A 26 12.69 0.04 17.83
N ASN A 27 11.42 -0.25 17.53
CA ASN A 27 10.30 0.64 17.83
C ASN A 27 9.21 -0.06 18.64
N PRO A 28 9.17 0.14 19.98
CA PRO A 28 8.23 -0.56 20.87
C PRO A 28 6.77 -0.12 20.70
N GLN A 29 6.49 0.93 19.92
CA GLN A 29 5.11 1.34 19.60
C GLN A 29 4.48 0.44 18.53
N LEU A 30 5.30 -0.32 17.81
CA LEU A 30 4.88 -1.18 16.72
C LEU A 30 4.70 -2.62 17.20
N ALA A 31 3.78 -3.31 16.55
CA ALA A 31 3.60 -4.74 16.64
C ALA A 31 3.62 -5.34 15.23
N LEU A 32 4.00 -6.62 15.16
CA LEU A 32 4.12 -7.37 13.92
C LEU A 32 3.21 -8.59 13.99
N ASP A 33 2.25 -8.65 13.06
CA ASP A 33 1.65 -9.92 12.67
C ASP A 33 2.57 -10.60 11.65
N ALA A 34 3.43 -11.48 12.17
CA ALA A 34 4.46 -12.17 11.39
C ALA A 34 3.85 -13.05 10.28
N ARG A 35 2.67 -13.64 10.52
CA ARG A 35 2.01 -14.53 9.57
C ARG A 35 1.55 -13.77 8.33
N ASN A 36 1.00 -12.58 8.53
CA ASN A 36 0.48 -11.75 7.44
C ASN A 36 1.45 -10.65 7.00
N LYS A 37 2.68 -10.58 7.57
CA LYS A 37 3.70 -9.56 7.30
C LYS A 37 3.15 -8.14 7.45
N THR A 38 2.40 -7.93 8.53
CA THR A 38 1.68 -6.68 8.79
C THR A 38 2.26 -5.99 10.01
N VAL A 39 2.74 -4.76 9.82
CA VAL A 39 3.21 -3.88 10.90
C VAL A 39 2.12 -2.89 11.24
N TYR A 40 1.80 -2.73 12.51
CA TYR A 40 0.74 -1.86 12.99
C TYR A 40 1.10 -1.20 14.32
N VAL A 41 0.43 -0.09 14.63
CA VAL A 41 0.57 0.57 15.94
C VAL A 41 -0.16 -0.28 17.00
N LYS A 42 0.58 -0.79 17.99
CA LYS A 42 0.12 -1.78 18.99
C LYS A 42 -1.17 -1.34 19.71
N ASN A 43 -1.17 -0.09 20.19
CA ASN A 43 -2.29 0.52 20.90
C ASN A 43 -2.77 1.77 20.15
N HIS A 44 -3.23 1.60 18.91
CA HIS A 44 -3.71 2.73 18.12
C HIS A 44 -5.02 3.31 18.70
N ASP A 45 -5.19 4.62 18.52
CA ASP A 45 -6.35 5.36 18.98
C ASP A 45 -7.57 5.07 18.07
N ARG A 46 -8.45 4.17 18.53
CA ARG A 46 -9.68 3.78 17.81
C ARG A 46 -10.76 4.89 17.80
N SER A 47 -10.54 6.01 18.49
CA SER A 47 -11.42 7.18 18.43
C SER A 47 -11.19 8.06 17.19
N LYS A 48 -10.21 7.71 16.36
CA LYS A 48 -9.79 8.44 15.15
C LYS A 48 -9.82 7.54 13.92
N VAL A 49 -9.89 8.17 12.75
CA VAL A 49 -9.78 7.48 11.45
C VAL A 49 -8.42 6.78 11.37
N ALA A 50 -8.43 5.50 11.00
CA ALA A 50 -7.20 4.74 10.77
C ALA A 50 -6.71 4.92 9.33
N LEU A 51 -5.40 4.82 9.13
CA LEU A 51 -4.79 4.84 7.80
C LEU A 51 -4.06 3.54 7.53
N MET A 52 -4.26 3.01 6.33
CA MET A 52 -3.64 1.77 5.90
C MET A 52 -2.97 1.96 4.54
N CYS A 53 -1.81 1.34 4.36
CA CYS A 53 -1.21 1.14 3.05
C CYS A 53 -0.56 -0.25 2.97
N GLY A 54 -0.01 -0.58 1.81
CA GLY A 54 0.83 -1.75 1.63
C GLY A 54 1.30 -1.89 0.19
N GLY A 55 1.88 -3.05 -0.10
CA GLY A 55 2.42 -3.39 -1.41
C GLY A 55 3.59 -4.35 -1.28
N GLY A 56 4.29 -4.57 -2.40
CA GLY A 56 5.52 -5.37 -2.41
C GLY A 56 6.60 -4.75 -1.51
N ALA A 57 7.40 -5.63 -0.90
CA ALA A 57 8.61 -5.26 -0.17
C ALA A 57 9.73 -4.82 -1.13
N GLY A 58 10.83 -4.28 -0.59
CA GLY A 58 11.96 -3.77 -1.39
C GLY A 58 11.88 -2.27 -1.68
N HIS A 59 10.97 -1.57 -1.01
CA HIS A 59 10.82 -0.11 -1.07
C HIS A 59 11.02 0.55 0.30
N GLU A 60 11.63 -0.18 1.26
CA GLU A 60 11.86 0.30 2.62
C GLU A 60 12.56 1.68 2.59
N PRO A 61 12.11 2.67 3.38
CA PRO A 61 11.18 2.55 4.50
C PRO A 61 9.69 2.44 4.12
N ALA A 62 9.32 2.57 2.85
CA ALA A 62 7.94 2.42 2.43
C ALA A 62 7.49 0.94 2.51
N HIS A 63 6.41 0.59 3.19
CA HIS A 63 5.48 1.45 3.95
C HIS A 63 5.60 1.31 5.47
N ALA A 64 6.20 0.21 5.94
CA ALA A 64 6.24 -0.15 7.36
C ALA A 64 6.95 0.92 8.22
N GLY A 65 7.98 1.58 7.70
CA GLY A 65 8.68 2.66 8.39
C GLY A 65 7.84 3.93 8.60
N PHE A 66 6.71 4.07 7.90
CA PHE A 66 5.75 5.17 8.07
C PHE A 66 4.55 4.80 8.95
N VAL A 67 4.57 3.64 9.59
CA VAL A 67 3.57 3.26 10.60
C VAL A 67 3.91 3.97 11.91
N GLY A 68 2.98 4.76 12.42
CA GLY A 68 3.19 5.56 13.62
C GLY A 68 2.24 6.74 13.76
N LYS A 69 2.38 7.46 14.87
CA LYS A 69 1.53 8.60 15.23
C LYS A 69 1.56 9.68 14.13
N GLY A 70 0.39 10.01 13.59
CA GLY A 70 0.23 11.08 12.59
C GLY A 70 0.64 10.70 11.16
N MET A 71 0.82 9.40 10.90
CA MET A 71 1.00 8.80 9.57
C MET A 71 0.12 7.54 9.46
N LEU A 72 0.68 6.38 9.06
CA LEU A 72 -0.08 5.14 8.90
C LEU A 72 -0.37 4.47 10.24
N THR A 73 -1.56 3.89 10.39
CA THR A 73 -1.90 3.01 11.51
C THR A 73 -1.38 1.59 11.28
N CYS A 74 -1.35 1.15 10.01
CA CYS A 74 -0.92 -0.18 9.61
C CYS A 74 -0.33 -0.19 8.19
N ALA A 75 0.66 -1.05 7.97
CA ALA A 75 1.23 -1.34 6.65
C ALA A 75 1.30 -2.85 6.43
N VAL A 76 0.77 -3.32 5.30
CA VAL A 76 0.79 -4.74 4.90
C VAL A 76 1.86 -4.95 3.84
N SER A 77 2.84 -5.79 4.14
CA SER A 77 3.94 -6.10 3.22
C SER A 77 3.68 -7.41 2.48
N GLY A 78 3.89 -7.40 1.17
CA GLY A 78 3.92 -8.60 0.35
C GLY A 78 5.32 -9.25 0.32
N ASN A 79 5.61 -9.98 -0.75
CA ASN A 79 6.98 -10.39 -1.04
C ASN A 79 7.72 -9.26 -1.79
N VAL A 80 9.03 -9.41 -2.00
CA VAL A 80 9.82 -8.42 -2.74
C VAL A 80 9.19 -8.19 -4.13
N PHE A 81 8.81 -6.94 -4.41
CA PHE A 81 8.11 -6.49 -5.63
C PHE A 81 6.77 -7.17 -5.95
N ALA A 82 6.15 -7.87 -5.01
CA ALA A 82 4.87 -8.52 -5.20
C ALA A 82 3.85 -8.07 -4.15
N SER A 83 2.70 -7.55 -4.59
CA SER A 83 1.58 -7.14 -3.73
C SER A 83 1.24 -8.22 -2.69
N PRO A 84 0.89 -7.85 -1.44
CA PRO A 84 0.25 -8.78 -0.52
C PRO A 84 -1.07 -9.27 -1.12
N ASN A 85 -1.47 -10.49 -0.76
CA ASN A 85 -2.75 -11.03 -1.20
C ASN A 85 -3.93 -10.41 -0.42
N ALA A 86 -5.14 -10.50 -0.97
CA ALA A 86 -6.33 -9.91 -0.36
C ALA A 86 -6.61 -10.41 1.08
N SER A 87 -6.29 -11.68 1.41
CA SER A 87 -6.49 -12.19 2.77
C SER A 87 -5.54 -11.53 3.77
N GLN A 88 -4.28 -11.28 3.40
CA GLN A 88 -3.34 -10.53 4.25
C GLN A 88 -3.84 -9.11 4.49
N VAL A 89 -4.31 -8.44 3.43
CA VAL A 89 -4.85 -7.09 3.54
C VAL A 89 -6.09 -7.06 4.43
N ARG A 90 -7.03 -8.01 4.27
CA ARG A 90 -8.20 -8.13 5.12
C ARG A 90 -7.82 -8.27 6.60
N GLN A 91 -6.86 -9.13 6.91
CA GLN A 91 -6.36 -9.28 8.30
C GLN A 91 -5.76 -7.97 8.82
N GLY A 92 -5.06 -7.22 7.98
CA GLY A 92 -4.59 -5.87 8.32
C GLY A 92 -5.72 -4.90 8.63
N ILE A 93 -6.83 -4.95 7.88
CA ILE A 93 -8.03 -4.15 8.16
C ILE A 93 -8.64 -4.54 9.51
N ASP A 94 -8.75 -5.86 9.79
CA ASP A 94 -9.32 -6.38 11.03
C ASP A 94 -8.49 -5.92 12.26
N LEU A 95 -7.16 -5.86 12.16
CA LEU A 95 -6.28 -5.38 13.23
C LEU A 95 -6.56 -3.92 13.63
N ILE A 96 -6.90 -3.07 12.66
CA ILE A 96 -7.14 -1.62 12.84
C ILE A 96 -8.64 -1.23 12.82
N ASP A 97 -9.54 -2.21 12.91
CA ASP A 97 -10.98 -1.96 12.81
C ASP A 97 -11.46 -0.96 13.87
N ASN A 98 -12.29 0.00 13.48
CA ASN A 98 -12.78 1.01 14.40
C ASN A 98 -14.09 1.61 13.88
N ASP A 99 -14.77 2.39 14.71
CA ASP A 99 -16.07 2.95 14.35
C ASP A 99 -15.97 4.28 13.57
N LYS A 100 -14.78 4.89 13.52
CA LYS A 100 -14.52 6.09 12.70
C LYS A 100 -14.20 5.76 11.26
N GLY A 101 -13.76 4.53 10.98
CA GLY A 101 -13.42 4.02 9.66
C GLY A 101 -11.94 4.11 9.32
N THR A 102 -11.61 3.69 8.11
CA THR A 102 -10.24 3.55 7.62
C THR A 102 -10.13 4.10 6.21
N VAL A 103 -9.08 4.87 5.95
CA VAL A 103 -8.67 5.22 4.58
C VAL A 103 -7.55 4.29 4.15
N ILE A 104 -7.84 3.51 3.11
CA ILE A 104 -6.90 2.61 2.44
C ILE A 104 -6.25 3.40 1.31
N ILE A 105 -4.96 3.70 1.46
CA ILE A 105 -4.14 4.41 0.48
C ILE A 105 -3.37 3.36 -0.31
N VAL A 106 -3.47 3.37 -1.63
CA VAL A 106 -2.93 2.32 -2.49
C VAL A 106 -2.16 2.96 -3.64
N LYS A 107 -0.93 2.49 -3.87
CA LYS A 107 -0.15 2.87 -5.05
C LYS A 107 -0.83 2.31 -6.30
N ASN A 108 -0.79 3.02 -7.41
CA ASN A 108 -1.48 2.63 -8.64
C ASN A 108 -0.74 1.52 -9.42
N TYR A 109 -0.64 0.34 -8.80
CA TYR A 109 -0.19 -0.89 -9.43
C TYR A 109 -1.35 -1.90 -9.47
N THR A 110 -1.46 -2.65 -10.56
CA THR A 110 -2.55 -3.62 -10.76
C THR A 110 -2.73 -4.56 -9.56
N GLY A 111 -1.65 -5.16 -9.07
CA GLY A 111 -1.70 -6.10 -7.95
C GLY A 111 -2.21 -5.45 -6.66
N ASP A 112 -1.70 -4.25 -6.37
CA ASP A 112 -2.09 -3.49 -5.17
C ASP A 112 -3.57 -3.09 -5.25
N VAL A 113 -4.02 -2.49 -6.36
CA VAL A 113 -5.42 -2.06 -6.54
C VAL A 113 -6.39 -3.24 -6.44
N LEU A 114 -6.05 -4.37 -7.06
CA LEU A 114 -6.89 -5.58 -7.03
C LEU A 114 -6.99 -6.20 -5.64
N ASN A 115 -5.85 -6.47 -5.00
CA ASN A 115 -5.84 -7.17 -3.71
C ASN A 115 -6.47 -6.33 -2.60
N PHE A 116 -6.16 -5.03 -2.55
CA PHE A 116 -6.75 -4.14 -1.55
C PHE A 116 -8.23 -3.85 -1.84
N GLY A 117 -8.61 -3.71 -3.11
CA GLY A 117 -10.01 -3.58 -3.51
C GLY A 117 -10.84 -4.80 -3.09
N LEU A 118 -10.34 -6.01 -3.39
CA LEU A 118 -11.00 -7.26 -3.00
C LEU A 118 -11.10 -7.39 -1.47
N ALA A 119 -10.04 -7.05 -0.73
CA ALA A 119 -10.07 -7.07 0.74
C ALA A 119 -11.13 -6.12 1.31
N LYS A 120 -11.29 -4.93 0.73
CA LYS A 120 -12.33 -3.96 1.11
C LYS A 120 -13.73 -4.56 0.90
N GLU A 121 -13.98 -5.17 -0.26
CA GLU A 121 -15.28 -5.79 -0.55
C GLU A 121 -15.56 -7.00 0.35
N GLN A 122 -14.56 -7.83 0.64
CA GLN A 122 -14.67 -8.94 1.59
C GLN A 122 -15.01 -8.45 3.00
N TYR A 123 -14.36 -7.40 3.47
CA TYR A 123 -14.67 -6.79 4.76
C TYR A 123 -16.10 -6.24 4.80
N ALA A 124 -16.53 -5.54 3.75
CA ALA A 124 -17.88 -4.99 3.65
C ALA A 124 -18.97 -6.06 3.66
N ALA A 125 -18.71 -7.22 3.02
CA ALA A 125 -19.62 -8.36 3.03
C ALA A 125 -19.78 -9.00 4.43
N LEU A 126 -18.69 -9.06 5.20
CA LEU A 126 -18.71 -9.59 6.57
C LEU A 126 -19.26 -8.59 7.60
N HIS A 127 -19.16 -7.29 7.31
CA HIS A 127 -19.59 -6.21 8.20
C HIS A 127 -20.57 -5.24 7.51
N PRO A 128 -21.81 -5.66 7.20
CA PRO A 128 -22.76 -4.82 6.44
C PRO A 128 -23.01 -3.43 7.03
N LYS A 129 -22.98 -3.31 8.37
CA LYS A 129 -23.15 -2.04 9.09
C LYS A 129 -21.94 -1.08 8.98
N LYS A 130 -20.78 -1.59 8.56
CA LYS A 130 -19.52 -0.85 8.39
C LYS A 130 -19.06 -0.80 6.93
N SER A 131 -19.90 -1.21 5.97
CA SER A 131 -19.55 -1.30 4.54
C SER A 131 -19.03 0.02 3.94
N GLU A 132 -19.55 1.16 4.41
CA GLU A 132 -19.13 2.50 3.97
C GLU A 132 -17.98 3.11 4.79
N ARG A 133 -17.47 2.38 5.81
CA ARG A 133 -16.40 2.85 6.71
C ARG A 133 -15.00 2.67 6.13
N LEU A 134 -14.86 2.04 4.97
CA LEU A 134 -13.59 1.93 4.26
C LEU A 134 -13.59 2.84 3.02
N LYS A 135 -12.70 3.82 2.99
CA LYS A 135 -12.50 4.70 1.83
C LYS A 135 -11.20 4.32 1.11
N PHE A 136 -11.20 4.43 -0.21
CA PHE A 136 -10.13 3.91 -1.06
C PHE A 136 -9.50 5.03 -1.88
N VAL A 137 -8.22 5.36 -1.62
CA VAL A 137 -7.47 6.41 -2.32
C VAL A 137 -6.38 5.76 -3.15
N ILE A 138 -6.37 6.05 -4.46
CA ILE A 138 -5.35 5.56 -5.38
C ILE A 138 -4.37 6.70 -5.66
N VAL A 139 -3.07 6.41 -5.51
CA VAL A 139 -1.99 7.35 -5.79
C VAL A 139 -1.26 6.92 -7.05
N GLY A 140 -1.33 7.75 -8.09
CA GLY A 140 -0.64 7.59 -9.36
C GLY A 140 0.06 8.88 -9.74
N ASP A 141 1.11 9.21 -8.98
CA ASP A 141 1.87 10.46 -9.11
C ASP A 141 2.96 10.41 -10.19
N ASP A 142 3.31 9.24 -10.72
CA ASP A 142 4.30 9.09 -11.78
C ASP A 142 3.85 9.79 -13.09
N VAL A 143 4.65 10.75 -13.53
CA VAL A 143 4.42 11.49 -14.79
C VAL A 143 5.38 11.09 -15.91
N ALA A 144 6.19 10.05 -15.74
CA ALA A 144 7.11 9.57 -16.77
C ALA A 144 6.39 9.04 -18.02
N VAL A 145 5.18 8.47 -17.85
CA VAL A 145 4.32 8.03 -18.95
C VAL A 145 3.14 8.97 -19.10
N GLY A 146 2.97 9.56 -20.29
CA GLY A 146 1.89 10.50 -20.56
C GLY A 146 0.50 9.87 -20.44
N ARG A 147 -0.44 10.59 -19.82
CA ARG A 147 -1.84 10.13 -19.58
C ARG A 147 -2.57 9.66 -20.86
N GLU A 148 -2.22 10.22 -22.02
CA GLU A 148 -2.83 9.89 -23.32
C GLU A 148 -2.36 8.56 -23.93
N GLN A 149 -1.11 8.14 -23.67
CA GLN A 149 -0.60 6.81 -24.07
C GLN A 149 -1.28 5.67 -23.29
N GLY A 150 -2.09 6.02 -22.29
CA GLY A 150 -2.88 5.09 -21.47
C GLY A 150 -4.17 4.54 -22.04
N LYS A 151 -4.46 4.77 -23.33
CA LYS A 151 -5.64 4.18 -23.99
C LYS A 151 -5.47 2.68 -24.30
N ILE A 152 -4.22 2.20 -24.47
CA ILE A 152 -3.93 0.84 -24.98
C ILE A 152 -3.76 -0.18 -23.84
N VAL A 153 -3.22 0.23 -22.69
CA VAL A 153 -3.09 -0.66 -21.52
C VAL A 153 -4.41 -0.59 -20.74
N GLY A 154 -5.30 -1.53 -21.04
CA GLY A 154 -6.70 -1.58 -20.66
C GLY A 154 -7.12 -0.86 -19.37
N ARG A 155 -8.12 0.00 -19.51
CA ARG A 155 -8.97 0.56 -18.44
C ARG A 155 -9.77 -0.56 -17.76
N ARG A 156 -9.12 -1.45 -17.02
CA ARG A 156 -9.72 -2.70 -16.53
C ARG A 156 -10.42 -2.59 -15.17
N TYR A 157 -10.37 -1.43 -14.49
CA TYR A 157 -10.83 -1.36 -13.11
C TYR A 157 -11.86 -0.25 -12.92
N THR A 158 -13.05 -0.71 -12.55
CA THR A 158 -14.13 0.09 -11.99
C THR A 158 -14.20 -0.30 -10.52
N VAL A 159 -13.71 0.54 -9.61
CA VAL A 159 -14.11 0.43 -8.20
C VAL A 159 -15.41 1.22 -8.10
N LYS A 160 -16.55 0.51 -8.03
CA LYS A 160 -17.83 1.16 -7.74
C LYS A 160 -17.75 1.66 -6.29
N SER A 161 -17.56 2.96 -6.11
CA SER A 161 -18.01 3.61 -4.88
C SER A 161 -19.53 3.59 -4.91
N ILE A 162 -20.15 2.61 -4.25
CA ILE A 162 -21.60 2.62 -4.03
C ILE A 162 -21.85 3.66 -2.93
N THR A 163 -21.82 4.93 -3.27
CA THR A 163 -22.25 6.01 -2.38
C THR A 163 -22.91 7.10 -3.22
N SER A 164 -24.24 7.09 -3.22
CA SER A 164 -25.18 8.06 -3.83
C SER A 164 -25.41 7.98 -5.36
N ALA A 165 -26.64 8.31 -5.76
CA ALA A 165 -27.28 8.08 -7.05
C ALA A 165 -26.75 8.92 -8.24
N THR A 166 -25.50 9.38 -8.19
CA THR A 166 -24.79 10.04 -9.28
C THR A 166 -23.51 9.28 -9.56
N SER A 167 -23.62 8.25 -10.39
CA SER A 167 -22.52 7.33 -10.73
C SER A 167 -21.42 8.00 -11.55
N ALA A 168 -20.49 8.68 -10.90
CA ALA A 168 -19.17 8.92 -11.49
C ALA A 168 -18.35 7.64 -11.34
N LEU A 169 -18.28 6.82 -12.40
CA LEU A 169 -17.38 5.68 -12.49
C LEU A 169 -15.93 6.20 -12.39
N THR A 170 -15.28 6.06 -11.23
CA THR A 170 -13.84 6.31 -11.12
C THR A 170 -13.09 5.23 -11.90
N ARG A 171 -12.78 5.53 -13.16
CA ARG A 171 -11.98 4.68 -14.05
C ARG A 171 -10.51 4.80 -13.65
N VAL A 172 -9.92 3.72 -13.14
CA VAL A 172 -8.50 3.72 -12.74
C VAL A 172 -7.64 3.48 -13.98
N CYS A 173 -6.84 4.48 -14.36
CA CYS A 173 -5.80 4.36 -15.38
C CYS A 173 -4.51 3.88 -14.71
N ILE A 174 -4.01 2.67 -15.01
CA ILE A 174 -2.82 2.08 -14.34
C ILE A 174 -1.50 2.47 -15.01
N LEU A 175 -1.50 3.43 -15.93
CA LEU A 175 -0.26 3.84 -16.57
C LEU A 175 0.62 4.77 -15.71
N CYS A 176 0.02 5.53 -14.79
CA CYS A 176 0.78 6.36 -13.85
C CYS A 176 0.99 5.57 -12.56
N SER A 177 2.18 5.03 -12.36
CA SER A 177 2.54 4.31 -11.13
C SER A 177 2.44 5.23 -9.90
N GLY A 178 2.17 4.65 -8.73
CA GLY A 178 2.34 5.36 -7.45
C GLY A 178 3.78 5.24 -6.98
N LEU A 179 4.50 6.36 -6.84
CA LEU A 179 5.91 6.41 -6.43
C LEU A 179 6.04 7.13 -5.07
N ALA A 180 7.10 7.94 -4.92
CA ALA A 180 7.47 8.57 -3.66
C ALA A 180 6.44 9.59 -3.14
N GLY A 181 5.62 10.18 -4.02
CA GLY A 181 4.58 11.13 -3.62
C GLY A 181 3.55 10.52 -2.67
N THR A 182 3.38 9.20 -2.69
CA THR A 182 2.50 8.47 -1.76
C THR A 182 2.80 8.79 -0.29
N VAL A 183 4.08 9.03 0.07
CA VAL A 183 4.46 9.38 1.45
C VAL A 183 3.88 10.72 1.90
N LEU A 184 3.76 11.69 0.98
CA LEU A 184 3.13 12.98 1.27
C LEU A 184 1.64 12.81 1.54
N VAL A 185 0.97 11.90 0.81
CA VAL A 185 -0.43 11.55 1.05
C VAL A 185 -0.60 10.97 2.47
N TYR A 186 0.31 10.09 2.91
CA TYR A 186 0.28 9.57 4.30
C TYR A 186 0.39 10.69 5.32
N LYS A 187 1.32 11.63 5.11
CA LYS A 187 1.59 12.69 6.09
C LYS A 187 0.41 13.64 6.22
N ILE A 188 -0.20 14.01 5.10
CA ILE A 188 -1.33 14.93 5.04
C ILE A 188 -2.57 14.26 5.62
N ALA A 189 -2.93 13.07 5.12
CA ALA A 189 -4.07 12.30 5.63
C ALA A 189 -3.89 11.98 7.12
N GLY A 190 -2.68 11.58 7.51
CA GLY A 190 -2.35 11.22 8.89
C GLY A 190 -2.42 12.41 9.84
N ALA A 191 -2.06 13.61 9.38
CA ALA A 191 -2.25 14.82 10.15
C ALA A 191 -3.73 15.16 10.36
N ALA A 192 -4.56 15.05 9.31
CA ALA A 192 -6.00 15.27 9.41
C ALA A 192 -6.66 14.26 10.36
N ALA A 193 -6.37 12.96 10.18
CA ALA A 193 -6.85 11.90 11.05
C ALA A 193 -6.39 12.11 12.51
N HIS A 194 -5.14 12.53 12.72
CA HIS A 194 -4.60 12.77 14.06
C HIS A 194 -5.33 13.90 14.82
N ARG A 195 -5.80 14.91 14.09
CA ARG A 195 -6.63 16.02 14.62
C ARG A 195 -8.08 15.61 14.89
N GLY A 196 -8.48 14.39 14.53
CA GLY A 196 -9.84 13.89 14.74
C GLY A 196 -10.82 14.26 13.62
N ALA A 197 -10.33 14.58 12.42
CA ALA A 197 -11.17 14.84 11.26
C ALA A 197 -12.06 13.63 10.92
N HIS A 198 -13.23 13.90 10.32
CA HIS A 198 -14.16 12.85 9.90
C HIS A 198 -13.61 12.04 8.72
N LEU A 199 -14.06 10.80 8.55
CA LEU A 199 -13.61 9.89 7.48
C LEU A 199 -13.66 10.53 6.09
N ASP A 200 -14.77 11.17 5.76
CA ASP A 200 -14.95 11.80 4.45
C ASP A 200 -14.02 13.00 4.25
N GLU A 201 -13.69 13.74 5.31
CA GLU A 201 -12.74 14.85 5.25
C GLU A 201 -11.31 14.34 5.03
N VAL A 202 -10.90 13.32 5.79
CA VAL A 202 -9.59 12.67 5.61
C VAL A 202 -9.46 12.11 4.20
N TYR A 203 -10.51 11.44 3.70
CA TYR A 203 -10.56 10.92 2.33
C TYR A 203 -10.47 12.04 1.29
N THR A 204 -11.21 13.12 1.47
CA THR A 204 -11.24 14.26 0.53
C THR A 204 -9.86 14.93 0.46
N ILE A 205 -9.24 15.19 1.60
CA ILE A 205 -7.91 15.81 1.66
C ILE A 205 -6.85 14.87 1.06
N ALA A 206 -6.90 13.57 1.38
CA ALA A 206 -5.97 12.58 0.82
C ALA A 206 -6.09 12.50 -0.71
N THR A 207 -7.32 12.47 -1.23
CA THR A 207 -7.60 12.46 -2.67
C THR A 207 -7.17 13.77 -3.34
N TRP A 208 -7.40 14.90 -2.68
CA TRP A 208 -6.95 16.21 -3.15
C TRP A 208 -5.43 16.26 -3.30
N ALA A 209 -4.70 15.74 -2.30
CA ALA A 209 -3.25 15.65 -2.32
C ALA A 209 -2.78 14.70 -3.44
N ALA A 210 -3.32 13.48 -3.51
CA ALA A 210 -2.95 12.50 -4.54
C ALA A 210 -3.11 13.05 -5.96
N ASN A 211 -4.16 13.83 -6.23
CA ASN A 211 -4.42 14.42 -7.56
C ASN A 211 -3.51 15.60 -7.93
N ARG A 212 -2.71 16.12 -6.99
CA ARG A 212 -1.83 17.28 -7.16
C ARG A 212 -0.35 16.95 -7.02
N LEU A 213 -0.04 15.67 -6.88
CA LEU A 213 1.33 15.19 -6.84
C LEU A 213 1.77 14.75 -8.24
N ALA A 214 3.02 15.06 -8.53
CA ALA A 214 3.73 14.62 -9.71
C ALA A 214 5.14 14.21 -9.29
N THR A 215 5.58 13.04 -9.70
CA THR A 215 6.94 12.54 -9.49
C THR A 215 7.48 11.97 -10.79
N VAL A 216 8.80 12.09 -10.95
CA VAL A 216 9.54 11.49 -12.06
C VAL A 216 10.81 10.89 -11.48
N GLY A 217 11.07 9.64 -11.84
CA GLY A 217 12.29 8.93 -11.44
C GLY A 217 13.23 8.75 -12.62
N VAL A 218 14.54 8.75 -12.35
CA VAL A 218 15.56 8.30 -13.29
C VAL A 218 16.47 7.32 -12.58
N SER A 219 16.94 6.29 -13.29
CA SER A 219 17.89 5.33 -12.74
C SER A 219 19.09 5.16 -13.66
N LEU A 220 20.28 5.03 -13.06
CA LEU A 220 21.54 4.75 -13.75
C LEU A 220 21.87 3.24 -13.78
N GLY A 221 21.06 2.41 -13.11
CA GLY A 221 21.27 0.98 -13.00
C GLY A 221 20.01 0.21 -12.59
N HIS A 222 20.09 -1.10 -12.53
CA HIS A 222 19.00 -1.94 -12.05
C HIS A 222 19.21 -2.31 -10.58
N THR A 223 18.10 -2.58 -9.88
CA THR A 223 18.16 -3.13 -8.53
C THR A 223 18.60 -4.58 -8.58
N HIS A 224 19.54 -4.95 -7.71
CA HIS A 224 19.86 -6.36 -7.47
C HIS A 224 18.75 -6.95 -6.60
N ALA A 225 17.91 -7.82 -7.16
CA ALA A 225 16.83 -8.46 -6.42
C ALA A 225 17.27 -9.80 -5.85
N SER A 226 17.09 -10.00 -4.55
CA SER A 226 17.37 -11.26 -3.85
C SER A 226 16.23 -12.27 -4.05
N LEU A 227 15.79 -12.47 -5.29
CA LEU A 227 14.76 -13.45 -5.62
C LEU A 227 15.38 -14.86 -5.67
N GLN A 228 14.63 -15.87 -5.23
CA GLN A 228 14.98 -17.27 -5.51
C GLN A 228 15.16 -17.42 -7.03
N ARG A 229 16.33 -17.90 -7.47
CA ARG A 229 16.42 -18.52 -8.79
C ARG A 229 15.51 -19.74 -8.76
N VAL A 230 14.34 -19.65 -9.38
CA VAL A 230 13.68 -20.86 -9.85
C VAL A 230 14.70 -21.53 -10.76
N THR A 231 15.05 -22.77 -10.46
CA THR A 231 15.97 -23.58 -11.26
C THR A 231 15.35 -23.83 -12.64
N SER A 232 15.41 -22.85 -13.52
CA SER A 232 15.19 -22.99 -14.94
C SER A 232 16.17 -22.07 -15.66
N SER A 233 16.69 -22.56 -16.78
CA SER A 233 17.76 -22.00 -17.60
C SER A 233 17.38 -20.71 -18.33
N GLN A 234 16.64 -19.81 -17.69
CA GLN A 234 16.19 -18.56 -18.30
C GLN A 234 17.05 -17.37 -17.83
N PRO A 235 17.36 -16.42 -18.76
CA PRO A 235 18.14 -15.24 -18.43
C PRO A 235 17.41 -14.36 -17.40
N PRO A 236 18.15 -13.52 -16.65
CA PRO A 236 17.58 -12.71 -15.59
C PRO A 236 16.45 -11.81 -16.11
N LEU A 237 15.30 -11.85 -15.44
CA LEU A 237 14.24 -10.87 -15.66
C LEU A 237 14.80 -9.48 -15.30
N LYS A 238 14.97 -8.64 -16.32
CA LYS A 238 15.17 -7.20 -16.15
C LYS A 238 13.82 -6.60 -15.76
N ILE A 239 13.63 -6.32 -14.48
CA ILE A 239 12.51 -5.52 -14.00
C ILE A 239 12.99 -4.06 -14.02
N LEU A 240 12.29 -3.22 -14.78
CA LEU A 240 12.49 -1.77 -14.87
C LEU A 240 12.16 -1.08 -13.54
#